data_AF-A0A9D2GUP1-F1
#
_entry.id   AF-A0A9D2GUP1-F1
#
_cell.length_a   1.000
_cell.length_b   1.000
_cell.length_c   1.000
_cell.angle_alpha   90.00
_cell.angle_beta   90.00
_cell.angle_gamma   90.00
#
_symmetry.space_group_name_H-M   'P 1'
#
loop_
_entity.id
_entity.type
_entity.pdbx_description
1 polymer ?
#
loop_
_entity_poly.entity_id
_entity_poly.type
_entity_poly.pdbx_seq_one_letter_code
_entity_poly.pdbx_strand_id
1 'polypeptide(L)'
;MQNIENGKTLKDLQKFPEVFTFKIVGDNNNRFSADVRKIFDGRSDVTFSENLSKNGKYISISATTEVWTYEELEGLYTAISKLEGLKFHV
;
A
#
# COMPACT_ATOMS: atom_id res chain seq x y z
N MET A 1 -17.68 -20.77 -20.60
CA MET A 1 -16.32 -20.42 -20.14
C MET A 1 -15.71 -19.57 -21.23
N GLN A 2 -15.49 -18.28 -20.99
CA GLN A 2 -14.93 -17.40 -22.01
C GLN A 2 -13.42 -17.64 -22.09
N ASN A 3 -12.96 -18.01 -23.28
CA ASN A 3 -11.55 -18.14 -23.63
C ASN A 3 -10.92 -16.74 -23.64
N ILE A 4 -9.95 -16.53 -22.75
CA ILE A 4 -8.96 -15.46 -22.92
C ILE A 4 -7.66 -16.18 -23.25
N GLU A 5 -7.22 -16.03 -24.49
CA GLU A 5 -5.91 -16.49 -24.95
C GLU A 5 -4.79 -15.75 -24.19
N ASN A 6 -3.72 -16.49 -23.93
CA ASN A 6 -2.49 -16.14 -23.19
C ASN A 6 -2.60 -16.31 -21.67
N GLY A 7 -2.18 -17.47 -21.17
CA GLY A 7 -2.00 -17.80 -19.74
C GLY A 7 -0.93 -16.98 -19.03
N LYS A 8 -0.97 -15.66 -19.17
CA LYS A 8 -0.20 -14.69 -18.42
C LYS A 8 -1.06 -14.22 -17.24
N THR A 9 -0.56 -14.47 -16.04
CA THR A 9 -1.11 -13.90 -14.81
C THR A 9 -0.78 -12.40 -14.75
N LEU A 10 -1.46 -11.62 -13.90
CA LEU A 10 -1.10 -10.21 -13.67
C LEU A 10 0.39 -10.06 -13.28
N LYS A 11 0.99 -11.09 -12.66
CA LYS A 11 2.42 -11.16 -12.35
C LYS A 11 3.31 -11.09 -13.61
N ASP A 12 2.84 -11.61 -14.74
CA ASP A 12 3.57 -11.69 -16.00
C ASP A 12 3.48 -10.39 -16.84
N LEU A 13 2.63 -9.45 -16.42
CA LEU A 13 2.41 -8.17 -17.10
C LEU A 13 3.07 -6.99 -16.38
N GLN A 14 3.22 -7.07 -15.05
CA GLN A 14 3.90 -6.05 -14.24
C GLN A 14 5.42 -6.15 -14.45
N LYS A 15 6.09 -5.03 -14.68
CA LYS A 15 7.55 -4.97 -14.83
C LYS A 15 8.15 -4.37 -13.57
N PHE A 16 9.07 -5.10 -12.94
CA PHE A 16 9.82 -4.62 -11.79
C PHE A 16 11.28 -4.33 -12.18
N PRO A 17 11.96 -3.37 -11.51
CA PRO A 17 11.44 -2.51 -10.46
C PRO A 17 10.47 -1.44 -11.00
N GLU A 18 9.49 -1.06 -10.17
CA GLU A 18 8.51 -0.01 -10.49
C GLU A 18 8.15 0.75 -9.22
N VAL A 19 7.84 2.05 -9.36
CA VAL A 19 7.44 2.90 -8.24
C VAL A 19 5.95 2.75 -7.98
N PHE A 20 5.58 2.33 -6.78
CA PHE A 20 4.20 2.19 -6.34
C PHE A 20 3.84 3.28 -5.33
N THR A 21 2.57 3.69 -5.34
CA THR A 21 2.00 4.55 -4.30
C THR A 21 0.85 3.83 -3.63
N PHE A 22 1.06 3.46 -2.36
CA PHE A 22 0.06 2.83 -1.51
C PHE A 22 -0.75 3.92 -0.81
N LYS A 23 -2.05 3.98 -1.07
CA LYS A 23 -2.97 4.83 -0.33
C LYS A 23 -3.61 4.01 0.78
N ILE A 24 -3.50 4.50 2.00
CA ILE A 24 -3.89 3.81 3.22
C ILE A 24 -4.76 4.77 4.03
N VAL A 25 -6.02 4.43 4.24
CA VAL A 25 -6.98 5.26 4.97
C VAL A 25 -7.46 4.52 6.20
N GLY A 26 -7.37 5.17 7.35
CA GLY A 26 -7.79 4.60 8.63
C GLY A 26 -8.18 5.63 9.66
N ASP A 27 -8.32 5.18 10.90
CA ASP A 27 -8.68 6.04 12.03
C ASP A 27 -7.60 7.10 12.27
N ASN A 28 -8.03 8.35 12.47
CA ASN A 28 -7.12 9.47 12.72
C ASN A 28 -6.59 9.41 14.16
N ASN A 29 -5.58 8.58 14.40
CA ASN A 29 -4.86 8.51 15.67
C ASN A 29 -3.38 8.20 15.44
N ASN A 30 -2.54 8.61 16.41
CA ASN A 30 -1.09 8.45 16.31
C ASN A 30 -0.64 7.00 16.20
N ARG A 31 -1.40 6.05 16.77
CA ARG A 31 -1.09 4.63 16.71
C ARG A 31 -1.22 4.12 15.27
N PHE A 32 -2.30 4.46 14.57
CA PHE A 32 -2.51 4.08 13.18
C PHE A 32 -1.40 4.62 12.28
N SER A 33 -1.06 5.91 12.39
CA SER A 33 0.02 6.50 11.58
C SER A 33 1.38 5.87 11.88
N ALA A 34 1.67 5.55 13.14
CA ALA A 34 2.91 4.86 13.51
C ALA A 34 2.95 3.44 12.95
N ASP A 35 1.85 2.69 13.03
CA ASP A 35 1.78 1.32 12.53
C ASP A 35 1.85 1.27 10.99
N VAL A 36 1.29 2.25 10.28
CA VAL A 36 1.49 2.40 8.83
C VAL A 36 2.97 2.61 8.50
N ARG A 37 3.66 3.50 9.21
CA ARG A 37 5.09 3.79 8.96
C ARG A 37 5.97 2.57 9.18
N LYS A 38 5.69 1.78 10.22
CA LYS A 38 6.41 0.53 10.54
C LYS A 38 6.39 -0.50 9.41
N ILE A 39 5.33 -0.54 8.59
CA ILE A 39 5.27 -1.47 7.44
C ILE A 39 6.40 -1.19 6.44
N PHE A 40 6.83 0.05 6.34
CA PHE A 40 7.90 0.49 5.43
C PHE A 40 9.23 0.75 6.16
N ASP A 41 9.37 0.35 7.42
CA ASP A 41 10.62 0.48 8.15
C ASP A 41 11.75 -0.28 7.43
N GLY A 42 12.94 0.33 7.39
CA GLY A 42 14.09 -0.21 6.66
C GLY A 42 14.14 0.16 5.18
N ARG A 43 13.08 0.79 4.64
CA ARG A 43 13.10 1.38 3.29
C ARG A 43 13.57 2.82 3.37
N SER A 44 14.67 3.15 2.69
CA SER A 44 15.20 4.51 2.65
C SER A 44 14.57 5.37 1.55
N ASP A 45 13.90 4.75 0.59
CA ASP A 45 13.30 5.37 -0.59
C ASP A 45 11.82 5.76 -0.41
N VAL A 46 11.21 5.38 0.73
CA VAL A 46 9.79 5.65 0.98
C VAL A 46 9.54 7.13 1.28
N THR A 47 8.59 7.72 0.55
CA THR A 47 8.07 9.06 0.80
C THR A 47 6.63 8.99 1.32
N PHE A 48 6.34 9.68 2.41
CA PHE A 48 5.01 9.74 3.00
C PHE A 48 4.32 11.08 2.77
N SER A 49 3.02 11.04 2.47
CA SER A 49 2.12 12.20 2.48
C SER A 49 0.87 11.89 3.28
N GLU A 50 0.46 12.78 4.18
CA GLU A 50 -0.70 12.59 5.05
C GLU A 50 -1.75 13.69 4.82
N ASN A 51 -3.02 13.30 4.79
CA ASN A 51 -4.15 14.21 4.66
C ASN A 51 -5.28 13.79 5.60
N LEU A 52 -5.86 14.75 6.31
CA LEU A 52 -7.04 14.50 7.15
C LEU A 52 -8.32 14.50 6.30
N SER A 53 -9.28 13.66 6.68
CA SER A 53 -10.61 13.72 6.10
C SER A 53 -11.32 15.04 6.45
N LYS A 54 -12.32 15.42 5.65
CA LYS A 54 -13.09 16.67 5.84
C LYS A 54 -13.65 16.84 7.25
N ASN A 55 -14.00 15.74 7.93
CA ASN A 55 -14.55 15.73 9.29
C ASN A 55 -13.51 15.37 10.36
N GLY A 56 -12.23 15.23 10.01
CA GLY A 56 -11.14 14.88 10.93
C GLY A 56 -11.19 13.46 11.51
N LYS A 57 -12.17 12.64 11.13
CA LYS A 57 -12.35 11.28 11.67
C LYS A 57 -11.30 10.30 11.14
N TYR A 58 -10.85 10.50 9.91
CA TYR A 58 -9.92 9.60 9.24
C TYR A 58 -8.67 10.34 8.78
N ILE A 59 -7.58 9.59 8.67
CA ILE A 59 -6.34 10.03 8.04
C ILE A 59 -6.09 9.17 6.81
N SER A 60 -5.68 9.83 5.73
CA SER A 60 -5.22 9.20 4.49
C SER A 60 -3.71 9.38 4.41
N ILE A 61 -2.98 8.27 4.40
CA ILE A 61 -1.53 8.22 4.29
C ILE A 61 -1.20 7.63 2.92
N SER A 62 -0.40 8.34 2.13
CA SER A 62 0.16 7.84 0.87
C SER A 62 1.64 7.52 1.10
N ALA A 63 2.04 6.28 0.84
CA ALA A 63 3.43 5.83 0.91
C ALA A 63 3.90 5.48 -0.51
N THR A 64 4.90 6.18 -1.01
CA THR A 64 5.45 5.98 -2.36
C THR A 64 6.87 5.42 -2.26
N THR A 65 7.14 4.29 -2.91
CA THR A 65 8.42 3.56 -2.84
C THR A 65 8.62 2.71 -4.10
N GLU A 66 9.88 2.43 -4.45
CA GLU A 66 10.25 1.52 -5.53
C GLU A 66 10.11 0.06 -5.05
N VAL A 67 9.36 -0.76 -5.77
CA VAL A 67 9.16 -2.18 -5.48
C VAL A 67 9.90 -3.01 -6.52
N TRP A 68 10.62 -4.03 -6.09
CA TRP A 68 11.56 -4.81 -6.92
C TRP A 68 11.03 -6.17 -7.34
N THR A 69 10.04 -6.71 -6.64
CA THR A 69 9.46 -8.02 -6.93
C THR A 69 7.96 -8.03 -6.67
N TYR A 70 7.26 -8.98 -7.28
CA TYR A 70 5.84 -9.18 -7.00
C TYR A 70 5.61 -9.63 -5.56
N GLU A 71 6.48 -10.47 -5.01
CA GLU A 71 6.38 -10.98 -3.64
C GLU A 71 6.48 -9.85 -2.62
N GLU A 72 7.34 -8.86 -2.88
CA GLU A 72 7.43 -7.64 -2.09
C GLU A 72 6.15 -6.80 -2.18
N LEU A 73 5.62 -6.62 -3.39
CA LEU A 73 4.35 -5.91 -3.61
C LEU A 73 3.20 -6.57 -2.83
N GLU A 74 3.05 -7.88 -2.98
CA GLU A 74 2.04 -8.68 -2.30
C GLU A 74 2.24 -8.65 -0.77
N GLY A 75 3.49 -8.69 -0.31
CA GLY A 75 3.86 -8.57 1.10
C GLY A 75 3.41 -7.24 1.70
N LEU A 76 3.65 -6.12 1.00
CA LEU A 76 3.23 -4.79 1.43
C LEU A 76 1.70 -4.69 1.49
N TYR A 77 0.98 -5.11 0.44
CA TYR A 77 -0.50 -5.12 0.46
C TYR A 77 -1.06 -5.98 1.58
N THR A 78 -0.48 -7.16 1.80
CA THR A 78 -0.90 -8.08 2.87
C THR A 78 -0.65 -7.45 4.24
N ALA A 79 0.50 -6.82 4.46
CA ALA A 79 0.81 -6.13 5.72
C ALA A 79 -0.16 -4.97 5.99
N ILE A 80 -0.45 -4.16 4.97
CA ILE A 80 -1.41 -3.05 5.07
C ILE A 80 -2.79 -3.58 5.45
N SER A 81 -3.26 -4.67 4.81
CA SER A 81 -4.59 -5.23 5.06
C SER A 81 -4.83 -5.69 6.51
N LYS A 82 -3.75 -5.89 7.28
CA LYS A 82 -3.78 -6.36 8.67
C LYS A 82 -3.75 -5.21 9.70
N LEU A 83 -3.65 -3.96 9.26
CA LEU A 83 -3.64 -2.81 10.16
C LEU A 83 -4.95 -2.67 10.93
N GLU A 84 -4.84 -2.57 12.26
CA GLU A 84 -5.98 -2.25 13.11
C GLU A 84 -6.48 -0.84 12.81
N GLY A 85 -7.79 -0.67 12.62
CA GLY A 85 -8.39 0.63 12.31
C GLY A 85 -8.39 1.02 10.82
N LEU A 86 -7.87 0.17 9.93
CA LEU A 86 -7.95 0.35 8.49
C LEU A 86 -9.40 0.45 8.01
N LYS A 87 -9.66 1.39 7.09
CA LYS A 87 -10.96 1.58 6.43
C LYS A 87 -10.88 1.33 4.94
N PHE A 88 -9.76 1.66 4.30
CA PHE A 88 -9.55 1.48 2.87
C PHE A 88 -8.05 1.45 2.53
N HIS A 89 -7.66 0.66 1.53
CA HIS A 89 -6.32 0.73 0.94
C HIS A 89 -6.34 0.42 -0.57
N VAL A 90 -5.40 1.01 -1.32
CA VAL A 90 -5.14 0.73 -2.75
C VAL A 90 -3.69 0.98 -3.09
#